data_AF-A0A9E5TRR2-F1
#
_entry.id   AF-A0A9E5TRR2-F1
#
_cell.length_a   1.000
_cell.length_b   1.000
_cell.length_c   1.000
_cell.angle_alpha   90.00
_cell.angle_beta   90.00
_cell.angle_gamma   90.00
#
_symmetry.space_group_name_H-M   'P 1'
#
loop_
_entity.id
_entity.type
_entity.pdbx_description
1 polymer ?
#
loop_
_entity_poly.entity_id
_entity_poly.type
_entity_poly.pdbx_seq_one_letter_code
_entity_poly.pdbx_strand_id
1 'polypeptide(L)'
;AGDSAEGVIIVTNLNRDDKRPHVQEFLRTYKEQYNLDADMVGASSYDAFMIVAHAIRKAGEDPNAIRKALADLRDYDAITGKISRFNRIGEVTKPVQVQIVRGGKFRYYGVVDDPAIITPPEE
;
A
#
# COMPACT_ATOMS: atom_id res chain seq x y z
N ALA A 1 8.43 11.28 -16.21
CA ALA A 1 8.99 10.34 -17.21
C ALA A 1 9.20 11.09 -18.51
N GLY A 2 10.20 10.71 -19.32
CA GLY A 2 10.39 11.29 -20.67
C GLY A 2 9.58 10.54 -21.73
N ASP A 3 9.62 11.02 -22.97
CA ASP A 3 8.78 10.50 -24.08
C ASP A 3 8.91 9.00 -24.30
N SER A 4 10.12 8.43 -24.15
CA SER A 4 10.36 6.99 -24.31
C SER A 4 9.64 6.10 -23.28
N ALA A 5 9.13 6.69 -22.20
CA ALA A 5 8.42 5.96 -21.15
C ALA A 5 6.90 5.97 -21.36
N GLU A 6 6.36 6.76 -22.29
CA GLU A 6 4.92 6.78 -22.54
C GLU A 6 4.38 5.39 -22.90
N GLY A 7 3.27 5.01 -22.28
CA GLY A 7 2.66 3.69 -22.47
C GLY A 7 3.30 2.56 -21.68
N VAL A 8 4.41 2.78 -20.97
CA VAL A 8 4.99 1.77 -20.07
C VAL A 8 3.97 1.42 -18.98
N ILE A 9 3.72 0.11 -18.81
CA ILE A 9 2.84 -0.44 -17.79
C ILE A 9 3.70 -1.08 -16.70
N ILE A 10 3.40 -0.77 -15.44
CA ILE A 10 4.04 -1.36 -14.27
C ILE A 10 3.01 -1.98 -13.33
N VAL A 11 3.42 -3.05 -12.67
CA VAL A 11 2.74 -3.59 -11.48
C VAL A 11 3.36 -2.93 -10.26
N THR A 12 2.52 -2.39 -9.38
CA THR A 12 2.94 -1.60 -8.21
C THR A 12 1.92 -1.74 -7.08
N ASN A 13 2.18 -1.08 -5.95
CA ASN A 13 1.29 -1.08 -4.78
C ASN A 13 0.59 0.26 -4.55
N LEU A 14 0.98 1.32 -5.25
CA LEU A 14 0.44 2.67 -5.03
C LEU A 14 -0.42 3.10 -6.20
N ASN A 15 -1.69 3.43 -5.96
CA ASN A 15 -2.53 4.14 -6.92
C ASN A 15 -2.42 5.67 -6.73
N ARG A 16 -1.77 6.38 -7.65
CA ARG A 16 -1.55 7.84 -7.57
C ARG A 16 -2.79 8.65 -7.95
N ASP A 17 -3.76 8.03 -8.59
CA ASP A 17 -5.04 8.64 -8.94
C ASP A 17 -6.17 8.26 -7.97
N ASP A 18 -5.84 7.55 -6.88
CA ASP A 18 -6.80 7.12 -5.85
C ASP A 18 -7.55 8.31 -5.24
N LYS A 19 -8.87 8.25 -5.14
CA LYS A 19 -9.70 9.36 -4.64
C LYS A 19 -9.89 9.36 -3.12
N ARG A 20 -9.43 8.33 -2.40
CA ARG A 20 -9.54 8.25 -0.94
C ARG A 20 -8.79 9.44 -0.31
N PRO A 21 -9.43 10.24 0.55
CA PRO A 21 -8.83 11.48 1.08
C PRO A 21 -7.49 11.27 1.78
N HIS A 22 -7.34 10.19 2.55
CA HIS A 22 -6.09 9.89 3.27
C HIS A 22 -4.93 9.54 2.32
N VAL A 23 -5.22 8.95 1.15
CA VAL A 23 -4.21 8.69 0.12
C VAL A 23 -3.76 9.99 -0.53
N GLN A 24 -4.70 10.85 -0.91
CA GLN A 24 -4.38 12.15 -1.49
C GLN A 24 -3.61 13.05 -0.51
N GLU A 25 -3.95 12.98 0.78
CA GLU A 25 -3.22 13.67 1.84
C GLU A 25 -1.78 13.16 1.98
N PHE A 26 -1.58 11.84 1.95
CA PHE A 26 -0.23 11.27 1.94
C PHE A 26 0.58 11.73 0.72
N LEU A 27 0.00 11.68 -0.48
CA LEU A 27 0.69 12.09 -1.71
C LEU A 27 1.09 13.57 -1.67
N ARG A 28 0.19 14.43 -1.18
CA ARG A 28 0.42 15.87 -1.01
C ARG A 28 1.53 16.14 0.00
N THR A 29 1.41 15.58 1.20
CA THR A 29 2.39 15.80 2.28
C THR A 29 3.76 15.23 1.93
N TYR A 30 3.83 14.07 1.29
CA TYR A 30 5.08 13.50 0.79
C TYR A 30 5.78 14.45 -0.19
N LYS A 31 5.01 15.03 -1.13
CA LYS A 31 5.54 16.00 -2.10
C LYS A 31 6.04 17.27 -1.42
N GLU A 32 5.32 17.79 -0.45
CA GLU A 32 5.70 18.99 0.30
C GLU A 32 6.99 18.78 1.11
N GLN A 33 7.13 17.63 1.76
CA GLN A 33 8.29 17.34 2.63
C GLN A 33 9.56 17.04 1.82
N TYR A 34 9.42 16.33 0.71
CA TYR A 34 10.59 15.77 0.00
C TYR A 34 10.80 16.39 -1.38
N ASN A 35 9.90 17.25 -1.86
CA ASN A 35 9.87 17.78 -3.22
C ASN A 35 9.85 16.68 -4.32
N LEU A 36 9.46 15.45 -3.95
CA LEU A 36 9.41 14.29 -4.81
C LEU A 36 8.00 13.71 -4.83
N ASP A 37 7.55 13.21 -5.97
CA ASP A 37 6.29 12.48 -6.02
C ASP A 37 6.47 11.14 -5.32
N ALA A 38 5.49 10.72 -4.51
CA ALA A 38 5.62 9.47 -3.78
C ALA A 38 5.76 8.26 -4.71
N ASP A 39 6.60 7.32 -4.30
CA ASP A 39 6.73 6.03 -4.92
C ASP A 39 6.16 4.89 -4.06
N MET A 40 6.20 3.68 -4.59
CA MET A 40 5.66 2.52 -3.89
C MET A 40 6.47 2.17 -2.64
N VAL A 41 7.76 2.52 -2.59
CA VAL A 41 8.62 2.26 -1.44
C VAL A 41 8.25 3.19 -0.29
N GLY A 42 8.12 4.49 -0.57
CA GLY A 42 7.66 5.47 0.41
C GLY A 42 6.26 5.16 0.94
N ALA A 43 5.32 4.83 0.06
CA ALA A 43 3.96 4.47 0.46
C ALA A 43 3.90 3.18 1.30
N SER A 44 4.62 2.12 0.90
CA SER A 44 4.64 0.85 1.64
C SER A 44 5.33 1.00 3.00
N SER A 45 6.37 1.84 3.09
CA SER A 45 7.07 2.10 4.35
C SER A 45 6.20 2.89 5.33
N TYR A 46 5.45 3.87 4.82
CA TYR A 46 4.44 4.58 5.60
C TYR A 46 3.38 3.63 6.13
N ASP A 47 2.81 2.78 5.28
CA ASP A 47 1.82 1.78 5.69
C ASP A 47 2.38 0.85 6.78
N ALA A 48 3.59 0.30 6.59
CA ALA A 48 4.23 -0.57 7.56
C ALA A 48 4.35 0.09 8.94
N PHE A 49 4.80 1.34 8.98
CA PHE A 49 4.91 2.09 10.23
C PHE A 49 3.53 2.34 10.87
N MET A 50 2.54 2.74 10.07
CA MET A 50 1.19 3.03 10.56
C MET A 50 0.47 1.78 11.09
N ILE A 51 0.72 0.62 10.50
CA ILE A 51 0.21 -0.67 10.98
C ILE A 51 0.83 -1.04 12.33
N VAL A 52 2.14 -0.85 12.51
CA VAL A 52 2.81 -1.05 13.80
C VAL A 52 2.27 -0.09 14.86
N ALA A 53 2.13 1.20 14.51
CA ALA A 53 1.56 2.21 15.40
C ALA A 53 0.09 1.88 15.77
N HIS A 54 -0.69 1.36 14.82
CA HIS A 54 -2.05 0.86 15.09
C HIS A 54 -2.03 -0.32 16.07
N ALA A 55 -1.15 -1.31 15.87
CA ALA A 55 -1.03 -2.47 16.75
C ALA A 55 -0.63 -2.05 18.18
N ILE A 56 0.35 -1.15 18.34
CA ILE A 56 0.76 -0.60 19.63
C ILE A 56 -0.41 0.12 20.32
N ARG A 57 -1.14 0.98 19.59
CA ARG A 57 -2.31 1.68 20.15
C ARG A 57 -3.40 0.71 20.65
N LYS A 58 -3.53 -0.45 20.00
CA LYS A 58 -4.53 -1.47 20.36
C LYS A 58 -4.07 -2.37 21.50
N ALA A 59 -2.79 -2.73 21.55
CA ALA A 59 -2.26 -3.78 22.40
C ALA A 59 -1.40 -3.28 23.58
N GLY A 60 -1.04 -1.99 23.58
CA GLY A 60 -0.07 -1.43 24.53
C GLY A 60 1.37 -1.76 24.13
N GLU A 61 2.25 -1.79 25.12
CA GLU A 61 3.71 -1.88 24.92
C GLU A 61 4.26 -3.31 25.00
N ASP A 62 3.41 -4.30 25.33
CA ASP A 62 3.85 -5.70 25.41
C ASP A 62 4.16 -6.27 24.01
N PRO A 63 5.39 -6.77 23.76
CA PRO A 63 5.78 -7.25 22.44
C PRO A 63 4.93 -8.42 21.91
N ASN A 64 4.48 -9.32 22.79
CA ASN A 64 3.66 -10.46 22.38
C ASN A 64 2.24 -10.01 22.01
N ALA A 65 1.68 -9.07 22.76
CA ALA A 65 0.39 -8.45 22.48
C ALA A 65 0.43 -7.67 21.15
N ILE A 66 1.51 -6.91 20.88
CA ILE A 66 1.70 -6.20 19.61
C ILE A 66 1.78 -7.20 18.44
N ARG A 67 2.60 -8.26 18.56
CA ARG A 67 2.70 -9.31 17.54
C ARG A 67 1.33 -9.94 17.25
N LYS A 68 0.56 -10.24 18.30
CA LYS A 68 -0.80 -10.77 18.17
C LYS A 68 -1.71 -9.78 17.44
N ALA A 69 -1.67 -8.51 17.81
CA ALA A 69 -2.49 -7.48 17.16
C ALA A 69 -2.15 -7.28 15.67
N LEU A 70 -0.88 -7.44 15.28
CA LEU A 70 -0.46 -7.45 13.87
C LEU A 70 -1.03 -8.67 13.13
N ALA A 71 -0.90 -9.87 13.69
CA ALA A 71 -1.43 -11.10 13.08
C ALA A 71 -2.96 -11.09 12.94
N ASP A 72 -3.63 -10.46 13.90
CA ASP A 72 -5.09 -10.30 13.93
C ASP A 72 -5.59 -9.09 13.12
N LEU A 73 -4.70 -8.35 12.44
CA LEU A 73 -5.11 -7.20 11.63
C LEU A 73 -6.04 -7.66 10.51
N ARG A 74 -7.21 -7.04 10.40
CA ARG A 74 -8.19 -7.29 9.35
C ARG A 74 -8.68 -5.99 8.76
N ASP A 75 -8.90 -6.00 7.45
CA ASP A 75 -9.58 -4.93 6.71
C ASP A 75 -9.01 -3.52 6.95
N TYR A 76 -7.69 -3.39 7.04
CA TYR A 76 -7.01 -2.13 7.30
C TYR A 76 -6.90 -1.29 6.02
N ASP A 77 -7.48 -0.09 6.05
CA ASP A 77 -7.47 0.86 4.92
C ASP A 77 -6.11 1.58 4.84
N ALA A 78 -5.17 0.96 4.12
CA ALA A 78 -3.82 1.45 3.92
C ALA A 78 -3.70 2.31 2.65
N ILE A 79 -2.63 3.10 2.56
CA ILE A 79 -2.30 3.92 1.39
C ILE A 79 -2.19 3.04 0.15
N THR A 80 -1.52 1.90 0.28
CA THR A 80 -1.30 0.92 -0.79
C THR A 80 -2.50 0.01 -1.07
N GLY A 81 -3.68 0.36 -0.55
CA GLY A 81 -4.91 -0.40 -0.70
C GLY A 81 -5.30 -1.13 0.57
N LYS A 82 -6.50 -1.72 0.57
CA LYS A 82 -7.06 -2.42 1.73
C LYS A 82 -6.25 -3.69 2.02
N ILE A 83 -5.64 -3.76 3.19
CA ILE A 83 -5.01 -4.97 3.70
C ILE A 83 -6.11 -5.83 4.34
N SER A 84 -6.45 -6.94 3.69
CA SER A 84 -7.54 -7.81 4.14
C SER A 84 -7.13 -8.60 5.37
N ARG A 85 -5.94 -9.22 5.34
CA ARG A 85 -5.37 -9.99 6.46
C ARG A 85 -3.88 -10.24 6.27
N PHE A 86 -3.24 -10.70 7.34
CA PHE A 86 -1.99 -11.46 7.28
C PHE A 86 -2.29 -12.95 7.52
N ASN A 87 -1.60 -13.83 6.81
CA ASN A 87 -1.68 -15.28 7.01
C ASN A 87 -0.75 -15.75 8.15
N ARG A 88 -0.68 -17.06 8.39
CA ARG A 88 0.10 -17.65 9.49
C ARG A 88 1.61 -17.41 9.37
N ILE A 89 2.14 -17.30 8.14
CA ILE A 89 3.55 -17.03 7.87
C ILE A 89 3.87 -15.52 7.75
N GLY A 90 2.86 -14.66 7.88
CA GLY A 90 3.00 -13.21 7.85
C GLY A 90 2.90 -12.58 6.46
N GLU A 91 2.47 -13.33 5.44
CA GLU A 91 2.18 -12.78 4.11
C GLU A 91 0.82 -12.07 4.08
N VAL A 92 0.73 -11.06 3.22
CA VAL A 92 -0.40 -10.14 3.17
C VAL A 92 -1.36 -10.49 2.03
N THR A 93 -2.66 -10.47 2.30
CA THR A 93 -3.69 -10.48 1.26
C THR A 93 -4.14 -9.04 1.00
N LYS A 94 -3.80 -8.50 -0.18
CA LYS A 94 -4.21 -7.15 -0.59
C LYS A 94 -4.25 -7.01 -2.13
N PRO A 95 -5.03 -6.07 -2.69
CA PRO A 95 -5.05 -5.83 -4.12
C PRO A 95 -3.71 -5.28 -4.61
N VAL A 96 -3.37 -5.60 -5.86
CA VAL A 96 -2.16 -5.11 -6.54
C VAL A 96 -2.56 -4.07 -7.58
N GLN A 97 -1.86 -2.94 -7.60
CA GLN A 97 -2.17 -1.81 -8.50
C GLN A 97 -1.41 -1.96 -9.81
N VAL A 98 -2.05 -1.56 -10.92
CA VAL A 98 -1.39 -1.48 -12.22
C VAL A 98 -1.46 -0.04 -12.71
N GLN A 99 -0.31 0.51 -13.12
CA GLN A 99 -0.22 1.87 -13.62
C GLN A 99 0.42 1.92 -15.00
N ILE A 100 -0.01 2.91 -15.77
CA ILE A 100 0.52 3.23 -17.09
C ILE A 100 1.09 4.64 -17.08
N VAL A 101 2.22 4.87 -17.75
CA VAL A 101 2.72 6.22 -17.98
C VAL A 101 1.86 6.88 -19.06
N ARG A 102 1.20 7.99 -18.70
CA ARG A 102 0.43 8.86 -19.62
C ARG A 102 0.69 10.32 -19.30
N GLY A 103 1.19 11.08 -20.27
CA GLY A 103 1.49 12.50 -20.11
C GLY A 103 2.61 12.74 -19.08
N GLY A 104 3.66 11.92 -19.15
CA GLY A 104 4.86 11.96 -18.33
C GLY A 104 4.67 11.48 -16.89
N LYS A 105 3.46 11.05 -16.52
CA LYS A 105 3.07 10.68 -15.15
C LYS A 105 2.50 9.27 -15.12
N PHE A 106 2.73 8.56 -14.02
CA PHE A 106 2.03 7.31 -13.78
C PHE A 106 0.55 7.59 -13.48
N ARG A 107 -0.32 6.87 -14.18
CA ARG A 107 -1.77 6.95 -14.07
C ARG A 107 -2.37 5.57 -13.85
N TYR A 108 -3.55 5.53 -13.25
CA TYR A 108 -4.30 4.29 -13.07
C TYR A 108 -4.52 3.58 -14.41
N TYR A 109 -4.20 2.29 -14.43
CA TYR A 109 -4.48 1.40 -15.56
C TYR A 109 -5.46 0.29 -15.17
N GLY A 110 -5.28 -0.28 -13.98
CA GLY A 110 -6.13 -1.35 -13.47
C GLY A 110 -5.76 -1.75 -12.06
N VAL A 111 -6.47 -2.74 -11.53
CA VAL A 111 -6.21 -3.38 -10.26
C VAL A 111 -6.37 -4.89 -10.43
N VAL A 112 -5.51 -5.66 -9.77
CA VAL A 112 -5.66 -7.10 -9.62
C VAL A 112 -6.13 -7.35 -8.20
N ASP A 113 -7.38 -7.77 -8.06
CA ASP A 113 -8.05 -7.99 -6.78
C ASP A 113 -8.80 -9.34 -6.70
N ASP A 114 -8.67 -10.19 -7.73
CA ASP A 114 -9.19 -11.55 -7.73
C ASP A 114 -8.58 -12.35 -6.56
N PRO A 115 -9.40 -12.83 -5.60
CA PRO A 115 -8.93 -13.61 -4.47
C PRO A 115 -8.11 -14.84 -4.86
N ALA A 116 -8.33 -15.44 -6.04
CA ALA A 116 -7.55 -16.57 -6.52
C ALA A 116 -6.10 -16.19 -6.87
N ILE A 117 -5.82 -14.90 -7.08
CA ILE A 117 -4.50 -14.39 -7.46
C ILE A 117 -3.82 -13.70 -6.28
N ILE A 118 -4.57 -12.90 -5.50
CA ILE A 118 -3.99 -12.07 -4.43
C ILE A 118 -3.89 -12.77 -3.07
N THR A 119 -4.38 -14.02 -2.97
CA THR A 119 -4.27 -14.81 -1.74
C THR A 119 -2.93 -15.55 -1.73
N PRO A 120 -2.00 -15.21 -0.82
CA PRO A 120 -0.74 -15.93 -0.70
C PRO A 120 -0.92 -17.39 -0.22
N PRO A 121 0.05 -18.28 -0.47
CA PRO A 121 0.12 -19.60 0.17
C PRO A 121 0.07 -19.49 1.69
N GLU A 122 -0.49 -20.49 2.37
CA GLU A 122 -0.59 -20.49 3.84
C GLU A 122 0.65 -21.11 4.54
N GLU A 123 1.57 -21.68 3.75
CA GLU A 123 2.80 -22.35 4.18
C GLU A 123 3.96 -22.15 3.21
#